data_AF-A0A7Y3IE93-F1
#
_entry.id   AF-A0A7Y3IE93-F1
#
_cell.length_a   1.000
_cell.length_b   1.000
_cell.length_c   1.000
_cell.angle_alpha   90.00
_cell.angle_beta   90.00
_cell.angle_gamma   90.00
#
_symmetry.space_group_name_H-M   'P 1'
#
loop_
_entity.id
_entity.type
_entity.pdbx_description
1 polymer ?
#
loop_
_entity_poly.entity_id
_entity_poly.type
_entity_poly.pdbx_seq_one_letter_code
_entity_poly.pdbx_strand_id
1 'polypeptide(L)'
;MSEARDRLARLLRERSVKLGDFTLASGARSTYYIDARLTTMSSEGQRLVGEVALDAIRSAGWDPAWVGGLTLGADPVAYAIAHRSSMDGPSVDA
;
A
#
# COMPACT_ATOMS: atom_id res chain seq x y z
N MET A 1 12.09 -12.35 -2.35
CA MET A 1 11.39 -11.05 -2.19
C MET A 1 11.69 -10.24 -3.44
N SER A 2 10.71 -9.57 -4.05
CA SER A 2 10.98 -8.71 -5.21
C SER A 2 11.66 -7.41 -4.76
N GLU A 3 12.53 -6.86 -5.61
CA GLU A 3 13.22 -5.57 -5.35
C GLU A 3 12.24 -4.45 -4.98
N ALA A 4 11.07 -4.40 -5.63
CA ALA A 4 10.02 -3.43 -5.32
C ALA A 4 9.43 -3.61 -3.92
N ARG A 5 9.22 -4.86 -3.46
CA ARG A 5 8.74 -5.14 -2.10
C ARG A 5 9.76 -4.69 -1.06
N ASP A 6 11.03 -4.94 -1.28
CA ASP A 6 12.10 -4.52 -0.37
C ASP A 6 12.28 -3.00 -0.35
N ARG A 7 12.11 -2.33 -1.50
CA ARG A 7 12.11 -0.86 -1.57
C ARG A 7 10.87 -0.27 -0.88
N LEU A 8 9.69 -0.85 -1.06
CA LEU A 8 8.46 -0.40 -0.40
C LEU A 8 8.57 -0.50 1.12
N ALA A 9 9.11 -1.62 1.62
CA ALA A 9 9.35 -1.80 3.04
C ALA A 9 10.34 -0.77 3.62
N ARG A 10 11.39 -0.41 2.86
CA ARG A 10 12.31 0.68 3.23
C ARG A 10 11.59 2.03 3.27
N LEU A 11 10.82 2.36 2.24
CA LEU A 11 10.10 3.62 2.16
C LEU A 11 9.07 3.80 3.29
N LEU A 12 8.35 2.72 3.65
CA LEU A 12 7.45 2.70 4.81
C LEU A 12 8.20 3.00 6.11
N ARG A 13 9.37 2.38 6.33
CA ARG A 13 10.19 2.66 7.51
C ARG A 13 10.69 4.10 7.54
N GLU A 14 11.09 4.65 6.39
CA GLU A 14 11.63 6.01 6.27
C GLU A 14 10.55 7.09 6.51
N ARG A 15 9.31 6.86 6.04
CA ARG A 15 8.28 7.92 5.99
C ARG A 15 7.09 7.69 6.92
N SER A 16 6.75 6.44 7.18
CA SER A 16 5.47 6.09 7.81
C SER A 16 5.61 5.60 9.24
N VAL A 17 6.81 5.20 9.69
CA VAL A 17 7.03 4.72 11.07
C VAL A 17 7.53 5.85 11.95
N LYS A 18 6.86 6.07 13.08
CA LYS A 18 7.28 6.98 14.14
C LYS A 18 7.48 6.20 15.43
N LEU A 19 8.60 6.42 16.12
CA LEU A 19 8.87 5.85 17.44
C LEU A 19 8.57 6.89 18.52
N GLY A 20 8.06 6.45 19.65
CA GLY A 20 7.65 7.34 20.74
C GLY A 20 6.49 6.75 21.53
N ASP A 21 5.86 7.57 22.36
CA ASP A 21 4.80 7.15 23.28
C ASP A 21 3.42 7.52 22.75
N PHE A 22 2.71 6.56 22.15
CA PHE A 22 1.42 6.79 21.52
C PHE A 22 0.28 6.13 22.28
N THR A 23 -0.87 6.79 22.30
CA THR A 23 -2.16 6.17 22.64
C THR A 23 -2.92 5.96 21.34
N LEU A 24 -3.22 4.72 21.00
CA LEU A 24 -3.91 4.34 19.76
C LEU A 24 -5.40 4.64 19.87
N ALA A 25 -6.10 4.63 18.72
CA ALA A 25 -7.56 4.79 18.69
C ALA A 25 -8.32 3.72 19.51
N SER A 26 -7.72 2.55 19.72
CA SER A 26 -8.23 1.51 20.61
C SER A 26 -8.06 1.81 22.11
N GLY A 27 -7.36 2.87 22.47
CA GLY A 27 -6.94 3.18 23.84
C GLY A 27 -5.65 2.48 24.29
N ALA A 28 -5.13 1.53 23.50
CA ALA A 28 -3.89 0.84 23.82
C ALA A 28 -2.66 1.77 23.71
N ARG A 29 -1.65 1.51 24.54
CA ARG A 29 -0.34 2.18 24.45
C ARG A 29 0.54 1.47 23.43
N SER A 30 1.29 2.24 22.64
CA SER A 30 2.24 1.71 21.66
C SER A 30 3.52 2.55 21.67
N THR A 31 4.66 1.88 21.51
CA THR A 31 5.99 2.52 21.35
C THR A 31 6.25 2.98 19.92
N TYR A 32 5.30 2.71 19.02
CA TYR A 32 5.36 3.11 17.62
C TYR A 32 3.99 3.46 17.05
N TYR A 33 3.99 4.28 16.01
CA TYR A 33 2.82 4.62 15.22
C TYR A 33 3.16 4.50 13.73
N ILE A 34 2.24 3.92 12.96
CA ILE A 34 2.43 3.73 11.51
C ILE A 34 1.35 4.50 10.75
N ASP A 35 1.75 5.56 10.06
CA ASP A 35 0.91 6.29 9.12
C ASP A 35 1.30 5.96 7.68
N ALA A 36 0.73 4.88 7.15
CA ALA A 36 1.04 4.39 5.81
C ALA A 36 0.68 5.40 4.70
N ARG A 37 -0.24 6.35 4.96
CA ARG A 37 -0.67 7.38 3.98
C ARG A 37 0.50 8.21 3.45
N LEU A 38 1.47 8.51 4.32
CA LEU A 38 2.68 9.24 3.93
C LEU A 38 3.48 8.52 2.84
N THR A 39 3.46 7.18 2.86
CA THR A 39 4.10 6.37 1.82
C THR A 39 3.15 6.16 0.66
N THR A 40 1.93 5.67 0.90
CA THR A 40 0.99 5.29 -0.17
C THR A 40 0.56 6.48 -1.01
N MET A 41 0.53 7.70 -0.49
CA MET A 41 0.20 8.92 -1.24
C MET A 41 1.43 9.65 -1.82
N SER A 42 2.63 9.07 -1.70
CA SER A 42 3.84 9.64 -2.30
C SER A 42 4.08 9.11 -3.71
N SER A 43 4.78 9.88 -4.56
CA SER A 43 5.05 9.50 -5.96
C SER A 43 5.75 8.14 -6.08
N GLU A 44 6.83 7.92 -5.33
CA GLU A 44 7.54 6.65 -5.30
C GLU A 44 6.67 5.52 -4.71
N GLY A 45 5.92 5.83 -3.65
CA GLY A 45 5.05 4.86 -3.00
C GLY A 45 3.92 4.38 -3.89
N GLN A 46 3.27 5.27 -4.66
CA GLN A 46 2.23 4.89 -5.63
C GLN A 46 2.75 3.84 -6.62
N ARG A 47 3.92 4.06 -7.21
CA ARG A 47 4.55 3.10 -8.15
C ARG A 47 4.82 1.75 -7.47
N LEU A 48 5.43 1.76 -6.29
CA LEU A 48 5.82 0.55 -5.57
C LEU A 48 4.63 -0.23 -5.02
N VAL A 49 3.62 0.46 -4.50
CA VAL A 49 2.38 -0.15 -4.00
C VAL A 49 1.65 -0.84 -5.13
N GLY A 50 1.49 -0.19 -6.28
CA GLY A 50 0.83 -0.78 -7.45
C GLY A 50 1.50 -2.07 -7.89
N GLU A 51 2.83 -2.08 -8.00
CA GLU A 51 3.61 -3.27 -8.35
C GLU A 51 3.44 -4.39 -7.33
N VAL A 52 3.70 -4.11 -6.06
CA VAL A 52 3.71 -5.14 -5.01
C VAL A 52 2.31 -5.70 -4.74
N ALA A 53 1.28 -4.86 -4.80
CA ALA A 53 -0.09 -5.28 -4.55
C ALA A 53 -0.70 -6.03 -5.73
N LEU A 54 -0.45 -5.60 -6.98
CA LEU A 54 -0.90 -6.33 -8.16
C LEU A 54 -0.22 -7.70 -8.26
N ASP A 55 1.09 -7.77 -7.99
CA ASP A 55 1.82 -9.04 -7.91
C ASP A 55 1.23 -9.97 -6.85
N ALA A 56 0.81 -9.43 -5.70
CA ALA A 56 0.19 -10.21 -4.64
C ALA A 56 -1.18 -10.77 -5.07
N ILE A 57 -2.02 -9.97 -5.74
CA ILE A 57 -3.33 -10.40 -6.29
C ILE A 57 -3.12 -11.56 -7.28
N ARG A 58 -2.21 -11.37 -8.24
CA ARG A 58 -1.93 -12.38 -9.28
C ARG A 58 -1.32 -13.66 -8.70
N SER A 59 -0.38 -13.52 -7.76
CA SER A 59 0.24 -14.67 -7.10
C SER A 59 -0.75 -15.47 -6.26
N ALA A 60 -1.83 -14.84 -5.79
CA ALA A 60 -2.93 -15.53 -5.12
C ALA A 60 -3.89 -16.23 -6.10
N GLY A 61 -3.70 -16.09 -7.41
CA GLY A 61 -4.58 -16.65 -8.44
C GLY A 61 -5.93 -15.92 -8.52
N TRP A 62 -6.02 -14.68 -8.04
CA TRP A 62 -7.24 -13.89 -8.09
C TRP A 62 -7.34 -13.12 -9.41
N ASP A 63 -8.55 -13.02 -9.94
CA ASP A 63 -8.89 -12.26 -11.15
C ASP A 63 -10.05 -11.28 -10.88
N PRO A 64 -9.84 -10.26 -10.02
CA PRO A 64 -10.89 -9.32 -9.68
C PRO A 64 -11.08 -8.30 -10.81
N ALA A 65 -12.34 -7.96 -11.10
CA ALA A 65 -12.64 -6.82 -11.97
C ALA A 65 -12.44 -5.46 -11.25
N TRP A 66 -12.58 -5.44 -9.92
CA TRP A 66 -12.53 -4.21 -9.10
C TRP A 66 -11.78 -4.45 -7.78
N VAL A 67 -11.05 -3.45 -7.30
CA VAL A 67 -10.45 -3.42 -5.96
C VAL A 67 -10.84 -2.13 -5.23
N GLY A 68 -11.11 -2.21 -3.94
CA GLY A 68 -11.50 -1.04 -3.17
C GLY A 68 -11.44 -1.27 -1.66
N GLY A 69 -11.80 -0.24 -0.89
CA GLY A 69 -11.83 -0.33 0.56
C GLY A 69 -12.32 0.96 1.22
N LEU A 70 -12.11 1.07 2.52
CA LEU A 70 -12.48 2.27 3.28
C LEU A 70 -11.64 3.48 2.82
N THR A 71 -12.32 4.60 2.57
CA THR A 71 -11.74 5.84 2.04
C THR A 71 -10.56 6.38 2.86
N LEU A 72 -9.77 7.27 2.26
CA LEU A 72 -8.52 7.88 2.73
C LEU A 72 -7.34 6.90 2.84
N GLY A 73 -7.57 5.70 3.38
CA GLY A 73 -6.55 4.68 3.55
C GLY A 73 -6.42 3.76 2.34
N ALA A 74 -7.56 3.24 1.86
CA ALA A 74 -7.57 2.29 0.76
C ALA A 74 -7.47 2.96 -0.63
N ASP A 75 -8.03 4.16 -0.79
CA ASP A 75 -8.04 4.91 -2.06
C ASP A 75 -6.66 4.95 -2.75
N PRO A 76 -5.56 5.40 -2.10
CA PRO A 76 -4.26 5.42 -2.75
C PRO A 76 -3.72 4.03 -3.12
N VAL A 77 -4.14 2.97 -2.43
CA VAL A 77 -3.74 1.60 -2.75
C VAL A 77 -4.53 1.09 -3.95
N ALA A 78 -5.85 1.29 -3.97
CA ALA A 78 -6.72 0.89 -5.07
C ALA A 78 -6.31 1.59 -6.37
N TYR A 79 -6.11 2.91 -6.34
CA TYR A 79 -5.67 3.67 -7.52
C TYR A 79 -4.31 3.22 -8.06
N ALA A 80 -3.36 2.90 -7.16
CA ALA A 80 -2.06 2.39 -7.55
C ALA A 80 -2.16 1.01 -8.24
N ILE A 81 -3.02 0.12 -7.74
CA ILE A 81 -3.29 -1.19 -8.36
C ILE A 81 -3.92 -1.00 -9.72
N ALA A 82 -4.98 -0.18 -9.83
CA ALA A 82 -5.68 0.05 -11.09
C ALA A 82 -4.73 0.64 -12.14
N HIS A 83 -3.97 1.67 -11.78
CA HIS A 83 -2.96 2.24 -12.65
C HIS A 83 -1.88 1.23 -13.07
N ARG A 84 -1.42 0.35 -12.17
CA ARG A 84 -0.43 -0.67 -12.53
C ARG A 84 -1.02 -1.74 -13.45
N SER A 85 -2.26 -2.15 -13.20
CA SER A 85 -2.93 -3.20 -13.97
C SER A 85 -3.18 -2.81 -15.42
N SER A 86 -3.43 -1.53 -15.69
CA SER A 86 -3.64 -1.03 -17.06
C SER A 86 -2.38 -1.12 -17.94
N MET A 87 -1.20 -1.18 -17.32
CA MET A 87 0.08 -1.36 -18.02
C MET A 87 0.41 -2.82 -18.30
N ASP A 88 0.03 -3.74 -17.40
CA ASP A 88 0.51 -5.12 -17.42
C ASP A 88 -0.57 -6.19 -17.70
N GLY A 89 -1.87 -5.86 -17.63
CA GLY A 89 -3.01 -6.73 -17.95
C GLY A 89 -3.15 -8.04 -17.13
N PRO A 90 -4.35 -8.58 -16.86
CA PRO A 90 -5.66 -7.97 -17.07
C PRO A 90 -5.85 -6.72 -16.20
N SER A 91 -6.67 -5.80 -16.70
CA SER A 91 -7.00 -4.55 -16.01
C SER A 91 -7.91 -4.83 -14.81
N VAL A 92 -7.69 -4.07 -13.74
CA VAL A 92 -8.48 -4.07 -12.51
C VAL A 92 -8.88 -2.63 -12.24
N ASP A 93 -10.16 -2.34 -12.04
CA ASP A 93 -10.64 -1.00 -11.73
C ASP A 93 -10.62 -0.72 -10.22
N ALA A 94 -10.65 0.56 -9.83
CA ALA A 94 -10.59 1.03 -8.44
C ALA A 94 -11.82 1.85 -8.05
#